data_AF-A0A915I5H5-F1
#
_entry.id   AF-A0A915I5H5-F1
#
_cell.length_a   1.000
_cell.length_b   1.000
_cell.length_c   1.000
_cell.angle_alpha   90.00
_cell.angle_beta   90.00
_cell.angle_gamma   90.00
#
_symmetry.space_group_name_H-M   'P 1'
#
loop_
_entity.id
_entity.type
_entity.pdbx_description
1 polymer ?
#
loop_
_entity_poly.entity_id
_entity_poly.type
_entity_poly.pdbx_seq_one_letter_code
_entity_poly.pdbx_strand_id
1 'polypeptide(L)'
;MDLTWAFIQSGPPLFKLSKEPLRKFLMYNLEKTNNSTVMRSIIDACTTLWPGGIHINKLLQVVSDRAGYMVLAMTNLKAMLPNLHQVTCLAHSLHCVCESIRDEYSHANNFIGALWKVLFKAPAPVQLYKETTG
;
A
#
# COMPACT_ATOMS: atom_id res chain seq x y z
N MET A 1 1.88 13.35 6.23
CA MET A 1 3.18 12.65 6.38
C MET A 1 2.90 11.22 5.99
N ASP A 2 3.41 10.82 4.84
CA ASP A 2 3.09 9.54 4.23
C ASP A 2 3.84 8.42 4.98
N LEU A 3 3.11 7.69 5.83
CA LEU A 3 3.62 6.58 6.64
C LEU A 3 4.12 5.40 5.78
N THR A 4 3.88 5.42 4.47
CA THR A 4 4.38 4.39 3.55
C THR A 4 5.90 4.40 3.42
N TRP A 5 6.57 5.56 3.52
CA TRP A 5 8.02 5.65 3.38
C TRP A 5 8.80 5.02 4.54
N ALA A 6 8.29 5.13 5.77
CA ALA A 6 8.93 4.55 6.95
C ALA A 6 8.87 3.00 6.94
N PHE A 7 7.81 2.43 6.36
CA PHE A 7 7.62 0.98 6.26
C PHE A 7 8.53 0.31 5.22
N ILE A 8 8.98 1.04 4.19
CA ILE A 8 9.84 0.50 3.13
C ILE A 8 11.31 0.40 3.57
N GLN A 9 11.74 1.23 4.53
CA GLN A 9 13.17 1.34 4.91
C GLN A 9 13.56 0.54 6.16
N SER A 10 12.61 -0.01 6.93
CA SER A 10 12.91 -0.62 8.23
C SER A 10 12.42 -2.07 8.35
N GLY A 11 13.27 -3.01 7.90
CA GLY A 11 13.27 -4.38 8.41
C GLY A 11 13.04 -5.50 7.37
N PRO A 12 13.51 -6.72 7.66
CA PRO A 12 13.32 -7.89 6.81
C PRO A 12 11.82 -8.20 6.64
N PRO A 13 11.41 -8.89 5.55
CA PRO A 13 10.00 -9.09 5.22
C PRO A 13 9.26 -9.78 6.38
N LEU A 14 8.40 -9.00 7.05
CA LEU A 14 7.73 -9.40 8.30
C LEU A 14 6.70 -10.52 8.16
N PHE A 15 6.48 -11.06 6.96
CA PHE A 15 5.63 -12.22 6.76
C PHE A 15 6.22 -13.13 5.69
N LYS A 16 6.66 -14.33 6.11
CA LYS A 16 6.99 -15.43 5.19
C LYS A 16 5.68 -15.97 4.61
N LEU A 17 5.14 -15.30 3.59
CA LEU A 17 4.01 -15.81 2.80
C LEU A 17 4.49 -17.05 2.05
N SER A 18 4.21 -18.23 2.60
CA SER A 18 4.57 -19.57 2.08
C SER A 18 6.05 -19.97 2.21
N LYS A 19 6.26 -21.29 2.35
CA LYS A 19 7.57 -21.95 2.30
C LYS A 19 8.13 -22.04 0.87
N GLU A 20 7.26 -21.90 -0.12
CA GLU A 20 7.62 -21.89 -1.53
C GLU A 20 8.25 -20.54 -1.91
N PRO A 21 9.30 -20.50 -2.75
CA PRO A 21 9.85 -19.24 -3.24
C PRO A 21 8.77 -18.44 -3.98
N LEU A 22 8.71 -17.13 -3.71
CA LEU A 22 7.87 -16.20 -4.47
C LEU A 22 8.25 -16.29 -5.95
N ARG A 23 7.35 -16.84 -6.76
CA ARG A 23 7.69 -17.40 -8.07
C ARG A 23 7.95 -16.34 -9.15
N LYS A 24 7.56 -15.07 -8.92
CA LYS A 24 7.82 -13.88 -9.76
C LYS A 24 7.38 -12.61 -9.02
N PHE A 25 8.16 -11.54 -9.09
CA PHE A 25 7.78 -10.20 -8.62
C PHE A 25 7.64 -9.27 -9.82
N LEU A 26 6.52 -8.56 -9.92
CA LEU A 26 6.28 -7.54 -10.95
C LEU A 26 6.01 -6.23 -10.23
N MET A 27 6.76 -5.18 -10.60
CA MET A 27 6.58 -3.84 -10.06
C MET A 27 6.04 -2.92 -11.15
N TYR A 28 4.96 -2.22 -10.84
CA TYR A 28 4.33 -1.25 -11.73
C TYR A 28 4.45 0.14 -11.12
N ASN A 29 4.89 1.10 -11.94
CA ASN A 29 4.78 2.52 -11.62
C ASN A 29 3.77 3.13 -12.59
N LEU A 30 2.75 3.81 -12.06
CA LEU A 30 1.68 4.40 -12.84
C LEU A 30 1.79 5.91 -12.77
N GLU A 31 1.87 6.57 -13.94
CA GLU A 31 1.85 8.04 -14.02
C GLU A 31 0.54 8.63 -13.50
N LYS A 32 -0.56 7.89 -13.65
CA LYS A 32 -1.88 8.25 -13.13
C LYS A 32 -2.57 7.07 -12.48
N THR A 33 -2.94 7.26 -11.22
CA THR A 33 -3.64 6.24 -10.43
C THR A 33 -5.15 6.48 -10.47
N ASN A 34 -5.88 5.64 -11.21
CA ASN A 34 -7.35 5.62 -11.24
C ASN A 34 -7.84 4.19 -11.46
N ASN A 35 -9.17 3.98 -11.47
CA ASN A 35 -9.70 2.62 -11.54
C ASN A 35 -9.25 1.87 -12.81
N SER A 36 -9.24 2.52 -13.98
CA SER A 36 -8.99 1.83 -15.25
C SER A 36 -7.52 1.53 -15.43
N THR A 37 -6.62 2.42 -14.98
CA THR A 37 -5.18 2.17 -15.02
C THR A 37 -4.80 1.01 -14.10
N VAL A 38 -5.36 0.94 -12.89
CA VAL A 38 -5.15 -0.19 -11.97
C VAL A 38 -5.65 -1.50 -12.56
N MET A 39 -6.87 -1.52 -13.12
CA MET A 39 -7.41 -2.73 -13.75
C MET A 39 -6.50 -3.20 -14.89
N ARG A 40 -6.04 -2.27 -15.72
CA ARG A 40 -5.16 -2.57 -16.84
C ARG A 40 -3.84 -3.18 -16.36
N SER A 41 -3.23 -2.63 -15.33
CA SER A 41 -1.98 -3.17 -14.76
C SER A 41 -2.13 -4.60 -14.25
N ILE A 42 -3.26 -4.94 -13.63
CA ILE A 42 -3.53 -6.31 -13.15
C ILE A 42 -3.67 -7.27 -14.33
N ILE A 43 -4.37 -6.86 -15.39
CA ILE A 43 -4.52 -7.68 -16.61
C ILE A 43 -3.17 -7.87 -17.32
N ASP A 44 -2.37 -6.80 -17.44
CA ASP A 44 -1.03 -6.86 -18.03
C ASP A 44 -0.09 -7.75 -17.18
N ALA A 45 -0.23 -7.72 -15.85
CA ALA A 45 0.49 -8.62 -14.95
C ALA A 45 0.06 -10.08 -15.16
N CYS A 46 -1.25 -10.35 -15.26
CA CYS A 46 -1.77 -11.68 -15.54
C CYS A 46 -1.26 -12.22 -16.88
N THR A 47 -1.20 -11.37 -17.91
CA THR A 47 -0.68 -11.73 -19.24
C THR A 47 0.81 -12.08 -19.20
N THR A 48 1.60 -11.30 -18.43
CA THR A 48 3.02 -11.58 -18.19
C THR A 48 3.24 -12.87 -17.40
N LEU A 49 2.38 -13.16 -16.42
CA LEU A 49 2.46 -14.37 -15.61
C LEU A 49 1.99 -15.63 -16.37
N TRP A 50 1.03 -15.48 -17.29
CA TRP A 50 0.42 -16.55 -18.07
C TRP A 50 0.50 -16.27 -19.59
N PRO A 51 1.65 -16.54 -20.22
CA PRO A 51 1.84 -16.28 -21.65
C PRO A 51 0.95 -17.12 -22.58
N GLY A 52 0.34 -18.21 -22.08
CA GLY A 52 -0.66 -19.00 -22.80
C GLY A 52 -2.09 -18.44 -22.74
N GLY A 53 -2.28 -17.23 -22.19
CA GLY A 53 -3.57 -16.57 -22.04
C GLY A 53 -4.02 -16.41 -20.58
N ILE A 54 -4.97 -15.51 -20.35
CA ILE A 54 -5.46 -15.20 -19.01
C ILE A 54 -6.32 -16.36 -18.50
N HIS A 55 -5.83 -17.06 -17.47
CA HIS A 55 -6.61 -18.06 -16.76
C HIS A 55 -7.52 -17.37 -15.75
N ILE A 56 -8.68 -16.91 -16.22
CA ILE A 56 -9.70 -16.15 -15.46
C ILE A 56 -10.02 -16.77 -14.09
N ASN A 57 -10.04 -18.11 -14.00
CA ASN A 57 -10.38 -18.83 -12.78
C ASN A 57 -9.21 -18.96 -11.78
N LYS A 58 -7.98 -18.61 -12.15
CA LYS A 58 -6.78 -18.75 -11.31
C LYS A 58 -6.48 -17.51 -10.45
N LEU A 59 -7.04 -16.35 -10.77
CA LEU A 59 -6.89 -15.15 -9.93
C LEU A 59 -7.97 -15.16 -8.85
N LEU A 60 -7.63 -15.69 -7.67
CA LEU A 60 -8.58 -15.86 -6.57
C LEU A 60 -8.59 -14.67 -5.61
N GLN A 61 -7.46 -14.01 -5.41
CA GLN A 61 -7.33 -12.99 -4.38
C GLN A 61 -6.41 -11.84 -4.80
N VAL A 62 -6.82 -10.62 -4.47
CA VAL A 62 -6.00 -9.41 -4.56
C VAL A 62 -6.01 -8.72 -3.20
N VAL A 63 -4.83 -8.32 -2.74
CA VAL A 63 -4.66 -7.50 -1.53
C VAL A 63 -4.38 -6.07 -1.97
N SER A 64 -5.26 -5.13 -1.62
CA SER A 64 -5.14 -3.71 -2.00
C SER A 64 -5.41 -2.82 -0.80
N ASP A 65 -5.03 -1.54 -0.86
CA ASP A 65 -5.62 -0.57 0.06
C ASP A 65 -7.14 -0.45 -0.19
N ARG A 66 -7.85 0.23 0.73
CA ARG A 66 -9.29 0.50 0.59
C ARG A 66 -9.56 1.88 -0.02
N ALA A 67 -8.66 2.41 -0.85
CA ALA A 67 -8.94 3.65 -1.57
C ALA A 67 -10.11 3.46 -2.53
N GLY A 68 -10.92 4.50 -2.74
CA GLY A 68 -12.13 4.40 -3.55
C GLY A 68 -11.89 3.91 -4.98
N TYR A 69 -10.75 4.29 -5.59
CA TYR A 69 -10.39 3.83 -6.93
C TYR A 69 -9.96 2.36 -6.97
N MET A 70 -9.35 1.82 -5.90
CA MET A 70 -8.99 0.39 -5.80
C MET A 70 -10.24 -0.47 -5.64
N VAL A 71 -11.16 -0.05 -4.77
CA VAL A 71 -12.44 -0.75 -4.57
C VAL A 71 -13.23 -0.78 -5.88
N LEU A 72 -13.30 0.36 -6.58
CA LEU A 72 -13.97 0.45 -7.87
C LEU A 72 -13.28 -0.40 -8.95
N ALA A 73 -11.94 -0.38 -9.02
CA ALA A 73 -11.18 -1.22 -9.93
C ALA A 73 -11.45 -2.72 -9.68
N MET A 74 -11.42 -3.17 -8.43
CA MET A 74 -11.67 -4.59 -8.12
C MET A 74 -13.12 -4.98 -8.37
N THR A 75 -14.07 -4.07 -8.08
CA THR A 75 -15.49 -4.29 -8.37
C THR A 75 -15.70 -4.50 -9.88
N ASN A 76 -15.10 -3.65 -10.71
CA ASN A 76 -15.17 -3.77 -12.16
C ASN A 76 -14.43 -5.01 -12.67
N LEU A 77 -13.26 -5.34 -12.10
CA LEU A 77 -12.52 -6.56 -12.45
C LEU A 77 -13.29 -7.84 -12.11
N LYS A 78 -14.09 -7.83 -11.05
CA LYS A 78 -14.88 -9.00 -10.64
C LYS A 78 -15.87 -9.44 -11.71
N ALA A 79 -16.35 -8.52 -12.56
CA ALA A 79 -17.18 -8.87 -13.72
C ALA A 79 -16.41 -9.73 -14.75
N MET A 80 -15.09 -9.53 -14.87
CA MET A 80 -14.21 -10.30 -15.76
C MET A 80 -13.57 -11.52 -15.07
N LEU A 81 -13.41 -11.45 -13.75
CA LEU A 81 -12.74 -12.44 -12.89
C LEU A 81 -13.69 -12.80 -11.74
N PRO A 82 -14.70 -13.66 -11.97
CA PRO A 82 -15.79 -13.89 -11.00
C PRO A 82 -15.32 -14.47 -9.67
N ASN A 83 -14.21 -15.22 -9.68
CA ASN A 83 -13.62 -15.82 -8.47
C ASN A 83 -12.70 -14.85 -7.69
N LEU A 84 -12.54 -13.61 -8.16
CA LEU A 84 -11.67 -12.62 -7.52
C LEU A 84 -12.27 -12.13 -6.20
N HIS A 85 -11.50 -12.29 -5.12
CA HIS A 85 -11.78 -11.71 -3.82
C HIS A 85 -10.80 -10.57 -3.50
N GLN A 86 -11.33 -9.37 -3.24
CA GLN A 86 -10.53 -8.24 -2.78
C GLN A 86 -10.43 -8.25 -1.26
N VAL A 87 -9.21 -8.21 -0.75
CA VAL A 87 -8.91 -8.08 0.68
C VAL A 87 -8.20 -6.75 0.92
N THR A 88 -8.61 -6.04 1.97
CA THR A 88 -7.92 -4.83 2.39
C THR A 88 -6.55 -5.18 2.99
N CYS A 89 -5.51 -4.47 2.59
CA CYS A 89 -4.18 -4.71 3.12
C CYS A 89 -4.11 -4.41 4.62
N LEU A 90 -3.37 -5.24 5.35
CA LEU A 90 -3.25 -5.12 6.81
C LEU A 90 -2.74 -3.74 7.24
N ALA A 91 -1.81 -3.17 6.47
CA ALA A 91 -1.29 -1.82 6.73
C ALA A 91 -2.41 -0.77 6.72
N HIS A 92 -3.34 -0.85 5.77
CA HIS A 92 -4.49 0.07 5.72
C HIS A 92 -5.46 -0.18 6.89
N SER A 93 -5.73 -1.44 7.23
CA SER A 93 -6.56 -1.78 8.40
C SER A 93 -5.97 -1.24 9.70
N LEU A 94 -4.65 -1.39 9.91
CA LEU A 94 -3.95 -0.84 11.07
C LEU A 94 -3.99 0.69 11.08
N HIS A 95 -3.78 1.32 9.93
CA HIS A 95 -3.90 2.77 9.80
C HIS A 95 -5.29 3.28 10.20
N CYS A 96 -6.38 2.64 9.75
CA CYS A 96 -7.74 3.01 10.16
C CYS A 96 -7.97 2.88 11.67
N VAL A 97 -7.42 1.83 12.30
CA VAL A 97 -7.48 1.67 13.76
C VAL A 97 -6.74 2.82 14.46
N CYS A 98 -5.54 3.14 14.00
CA CYS A 98 -4.76 4.26 14.54
C CYS A 98 -5.49 5.61 14.39
N GLU A 99 -6.11 5.89 13.25
CA GLU A 99 -6.89 7.11 13.06
C GLU A 99 -8.11 7.15 13.99
N SER A 100 -8.80 6.02 14.18
CA SER A 100 -9.93 5.95 15.12
C SER A 100 -9.50 6.27 16.56
N ILE A 101 -8.33 5.75 17.00
CA ILE A 101 -7.75 6.09 18.31
C ILE A 101 -7.36 7.58 18.36
N ARG A 102 -6.82 8.15 17.28
CA ARG A 102 -6.45 9.58 17.24
C ARG A 102 -7.66 10.50 17.34
N ASP A 103 -8.79 10.10 16.76
CA ASP A 103 -10.05 10.83 16.84
C ASP A 103 -10.66 10.77 18.24
N GLU A 104 -10.61 9.60 18.90
CA GLU A 104 -11.11 9.42 20.27
C GLU A 104 -10.25 10.17 21.30
N TYR A 105 -8.93 10.18 21.14
CA TYR A 105 -7.99 10.80 22.07
C TYR A 105 -7.44 12.13 21.53
N SER A 106 -8.33 13.08 21.23
CA SER A 106 -8.00 14.36 20.61
C SER A 106 -6.94 15.18 21.36
N HIS A 107 -6.91 15.16 22.70
CA HIS A 107 -5.88 15.83 23.50
C HIS A 107 -4.49 15.23 23.31
N ALA A 108 -4.38 13.90 23.31
CA ALA A 108 -3.12 13.21 23.05
C ALA A 108 -2.65 13.47 21.60
N ASN A 109 -3.58 13.41 20.64
CA ASN A 109 -3.30 13.73 19.24
C ASN A 109 -2.78 15.17 19.07
N ASN A 110 -3.42 16.14 19.73
CA ASN A 110 -2.98 17.54 19.70
C ASN A 110 -1.61 17.75 20.36
N PHE A 111 -1.36 17.09 21.50
CA PHE A 111 -0.06 17.13 22.16
C PHE A 111 1.04 16.56 21.27
N ILE A 112 0.83 15.37 20.70
CA ILE A 112 1.75 14.72 19.76
C ILE A 112 1.99 15.65 18.55
N GLY A 113 0.93 16.24 18.00
CA GLY A 113 1.03 17.19 16.88
C GLY A 113 1.83 18.45 17.24
N ALA A 114 1.69 18.99 18.44
CA ALA A 114 2.47 20.13 18.92
C ALA A 114 3.94 19.74 19.13
N LEU A 115 4.21 18.59 19.73
CA LEU A 115 5.56 18.06 19.93
C LEU A 115 6.29 17.86 18.59
N TRP A 116 5.63 17.24 17.61
CA TRP A 116 6.20 17.07 16.26
C TRP A 116 6.54 18.40 15.60
N LYS A 117 5.70 19.44 15.77
CA LYS A 117 6.00 20.79 15.24
C LYS A 117 7.26 21.38 15.87
N VAL A 118 7.54 21.11 17.15
CA VAL A 118 8.77 21.57 17.81
C VAL A 118 9.97 20.76 17.31
N LEU A 119 9.87 19.43 17.30
CA LEU A 119 10.98 18.55 16.94
C LEU A 119 11.40 18.69 15.47
N PHE A 120 10.45 18.78 14.53
CA PHE A 120 10.77 18.89 13.09
C PHE A 120 11.08 20.32 12.62
N LYS A 121 10.73 21.35 13.40
CA LYS A 121 11.18 22.72 13.12
C LYS A 121 12.52 23.05 13.76
N ALA A 122 13.05 22.17 14.62
CA ALA A 122 14.40 22.35 15.14
C ALA A 122 15.40 22.28 13.97
N PRO A 123 16.29 23.27 13.82
CA PRO A 123 17.27 23.29 12.73
C PRO A 123 18.29 22.16 12.84
N ALA A 124 18.57 21.66 14.06
CA ALA A 124 19.62 20.69 14.32
C ALA A 124 19.43 19.33 13.60
N PRO A 125 18.26 18.66 13.64
CA PRO A 125 18.03 17.43 12.87
C PRO A 125 18.11 17.63 11.34
N VAL A 126 17.63 18.77 10.84
CA VAL A 126 17.63 19.09 9.41
C VAL A 126 19.04 19.41 8.91
N GLN A 127 19.83 20.13 9.70
CA GLN A 127 21.25 20.41 9.41
C GLN A 127 22.08 19.14 9.46
N LEU A 128 21.92 18.32 10.51
CA LEU A 128 22.61 17.04 10.63
C LEU A 128 22.31 16.12 9.44
N TYR A 129 21.05 16.05 9.00
CA TYR A 129 20.69 15.28 7.81
C TYR A 129 21.42 15.80 6.57
N LYS A 130 21.36 17.10 6.28
CA LYS A 130 22.07 17.71 5.14
C LYS A 130 23.58 17.46 5.19
N GLU A 131 24.20 17.60 6.37
CA GLU A 131 25.63 17.34 6.56
C GLU A 131 26.00 15.88 6.33
N THR A 132 25.07 14.94 6.60
CA THR A 132 25.35 13.50 6.48
C THR A 132 25.05 12.94 5.09
N THR A 133 24.06 13.49 4.36
CA THR A 133 23.62 12.94 3.07
C THR A 133 24.00 13.76 1.84
N GLY A 134 24.47 15.01 2.00
CA GLY A 134 24.79 15.93 0.89
C GLY A 134 23.59 16.74 0.43
#